data_AF-A0A6A5QW07-F1
#
_entry.id   AF-A0A6A5QW07-F1
#
_cell.length_a   1.000
_cell.length_b   1.000
_cell.length_c   1.000
_cell.angle_alpha   90.00
_cell.angle_beta   90.00
_cell.angle_gamma   90.00
#
_symmetry.space_group_name_H-M   'P 1'
#
loop_
_entity.id
_entity.type
_entity.pdbx_description
1 polymer ?
#
loop_
_entity_poly.entity_id
_entity_poly.type
_entity_poly.pdbx_seq_one_letter_code
_entity_poly.pdbx_strand_id
1 'polypeptide(L)'
;MCTIVMDALRDSNAQVEADVQRVVGMKWWKPKASEELCNRLLHTIYMGVSGYSSEKTRSRAHRLADTVAANHTGMNIDHIFQAERNLSLQYLAPTPHVRQWISSQ
;
A
#
# COMPACT_ATOMS: atom_id res chain seq x y z
N MET A 1 -9.87 11.82 -5.49
CA MET A 1 -9.07 12.81 -4.75
C MET A 1 -8.08 13.51 -5.68
N CYS A 2 -7.10 12.80 -6.27
CA CYS A 2 -6.10 13.44 -7.14
C CYS A 2 -6.71 14.19 -8.34
N THR A 3 -7.80 13.68 -8.92
CA THR A 3 -8.57 14.40 -9.95
C THR A 3 -9.13 15.73 -9.46
N ILE A 4 -9.74 15.78 -8.27
CA ILE A 4 -10.25 17.01 -7.64
C ILE A 4 -9.12 18.02 -7.41
N VAL A 5 -7.94 17.55 -6.99
CA VAL A 5 -6.76 18.40 -6.84
C VAL A 5 -6.34 18.98 -8.19
N MET A 6 -6.30 18.15 -9.25
CA MET A 6 -6.00 18.63 -10.60
C MET A 6 -7.01 19.69 -11.08
N ASP A 7 -8.29 19.51 -10.79
CA ASP A 7 -9.34 20.47 -11.13
C ASP A 7 -9.08 21.83 -10.45
N ALA A 8 -8.82 21.83 -9.13
CA ALA A 8 -8.49 23.05 -8.39
C ALA A 8 -7.18 23.72 -8.86
N LEU A 9 -6.18 22.94 -9.28
CA LEU A 9 -4.95 23.48 -9.87
C LEU A 9 -5.19 24.14 -11.23
N ARG A 10 -6.11 23.60 -12.05
CA ARG A 10 -6.52 24.24 -13.32
C ARG A 10 -7.25 25.55 -13.06
N ASP A 11 -8.02 25.63 -11.99
CA ASP A 11 -8.70 26.84 -11.54
C ASP A 11 -7.76 27.85 -10.82
N SER A 12 -6.44 27.60 -10.85
CA SER A 12 -5.42 28.46 -10.24
C SER A 12 -5.60 28.70 -8.74
N ASN A 13 -6.10 27.69 -8.01
CA ASN A 13 -6.25 27.77 -6.56
C ASN A 13 -4.88 27.77 -5.87
N ALA A 14 -4.44 28.96 -5.45
CA ALA A 14 -3.13 29.18 -4.82
C ALA A 14 -2.92 28.37 -3.53
N GLN A 15 -3.98 28.14 -2.75
CA GLN A 15 -3.89 27.34 -1.53
C GLN A 15 -3.59 25.87 -1.85
N VAL A 16 -4.33 25.29 -2.81
CA VAL A 16 -4.13 23.91 -3.24
C VAL A 16 -2.74 23.71 -3.84
N GLU A 17 -2.25 24.68 -4.63
CA GLU A 17 -0.90 24.64 -5.17
C GLU A 17 0.17 24.62 -4.06
N ALA A 18 0.06 25.53 -3.08
CA ALA A 18 0.98 25.59 -1.96
C ALA A 18 0.95 24.29 -1.14
N ASP A 19 -0.24 23.72 -0.93
CA ASP A 19 -0.42 22.47 -0.20
C ASP A 19 0.17 21.28 -0.96
N VAL A 20 -0.02 21.18 -2.27
CA VAL A 20 0.60 20.14 -3.08
C VAL A 20 2.12 20.22 -2.95
N GLN A 21 2.72 21.38 -3.20
CA GLN A 21 4.18 21.58 -3.12
C GLN A 21 4.73 21.26 -1.73
N ARG A 22 4.00 21.61 -0.67
CA ARG A 22 4.35 21.31 0.72
C ARG A 22 4.31 19.80 0.99
N VAL A 23 3.24 19.11 0.58
CA VAL A 23 3.06 17.67 0.86
C VAL A 23 4.04 16.82 0.08
N VAL A 24 4.27 17.11 -1.21
CA VAL A 24 5.31 16.40 -1.98
C VAL A 24 6.74 16.84 -1.64
N GLY A 25 6.91 17.92 -0.88
CA GLY A 25 8.22 18.44 -0.49
C GLY A 25 9.04 19.02 -1.65
N MET A 26 8.39 19.40 -2.76
CA MET A 26 9.03 19.90 -3.98
C MET A 26 8.53 21.30 -4.32
N LYS A 27 9.38 22.30 -4.08
CA LYS A 27 9.07 23.69 -4.42
C LYS A 27 8.96 23.84 -5.94
N TRP A 28 7.98 24.62 -6.40
CA TRP A 28 7.72 24.91 -7.82
C TRP A 28 7.29 23.71 -8.68
N TRP A 29 7.08 22.54 -8.08
CA TRP A 29 6.59 21.38 -8.82
C TRP A 29 5.06 21.44 -8.93
N LYS A 30 4.55 21.03 -10.09
CA LYS A 30 3.13 20.83 -10.35
C LYS A 30 2.93 19.49 -11.06
N PRO A 31 1.97 18.67 -10.63
CA PRO A 31 1.62 17.45 -11.35
C PRO A 31 1.05 17.80 -12.73
N LYS A 32 1.39 17.01 -13.74
CA LYS A 32 0.82 17.14 -15.10
C LYS A 32 -0.47 16.33 -15.25
N ALA A 33 -0.60 15.25 -14.47
CA ALA A 33 -1.73 14.35 -14.48
C ALA A 33 -2.07 13.89 -13.05
N SER A 34 -3.32 13.48 -12.83
CA SER A 34 -3.77 12.95 -11.53
C SER A 34 -3.02 11.70 -11.11
N GLU A 35 -2.58 10.92 -12.08
CA GLU A 35 -1.83 9.67 -11.95
C GLU A 35 -0.43 9.94 -11.42
N GLU A 36 0.24 10.98 -11.91
CA GLU A 36 1.55 11.41 -11.42
C GLU A 36 1.46 11.85 -9.95
N LEU A 37 0.42 12.60 -9.61
CA LEU A 37 0.16 13.01 -8.23
C LEU A 37 -0.16 11.80 -7.34
N CYS A 38 -0.99 10.88 -7.82
CA CYS A 38 -1.36 9.68 -7.07
C CYS A 38 -0.14 8.80 -6.80
N ASN A 39 0.72 8.60 -7.80
CA ASN A 39 1.94 7.81 -7.67
C ASN A 39 2.87 8.35 -6.59
N ARG A 40 2.93 9.68 -6.45
CA ARG A 40 3.77 10.35 -5.46
C ARG A 40 3.21 10.32 -4.05
N LEU A 41 1.88 10.38 -3.91
CA LEU A 41 1.21 10.50 -2.61
C LEU A 41 0.79 9.16 -2.02
N LEU A 42 0.33 8.23 -2.86
CA LEU A 42 -0.27 6.99 -2.41
C LEU A 42 0.68 5.82 -2.62
N HIS A 43 1.28 5.37 -1.51
CA HIS A 43 2.00 4.11 -1.46
C HIS A 43 1.07 3.01 -0.96
N THR A 44 0.96 1.94 -1.73
CA THR A 44 0.20 0.75 -1.34
C THR A 44 1.16 -0.42 -1.17
N ILE A 45 0.90 -1.25 -0.16
CA ILE A 45 1.74 -2.41 0.13
C ILE A 45 0.86 -3.64 0.32
N TYR A 46 1.18 -4.70 -0.41
CA TYR A 46 0.61 -6.02 -0.17
C TYR A 46 1.66 -6.87 0.54
N MET A 47 1.34 -7.32 1.76
CA MET A 47 2.21 -8.13 2.60
C MET A 47 1.63 -9.54 2.71
N GLY A 48 2.20 -10.47 1.95
CA GLY A 48 1.75 -11.86 1.94
C GLY A 48 2.64 -12.77 2.79
N VAL A 49 2.05 -13.75 3.46
CA VAL A 49 2.77 -14.93 3.95
C VAL A 49 2.60 -16.01 2.89
N SER A 50 3.69 -16.54 2.32
CA SER A 50 3.64 -17.41 1.13
C SER A 50 2.76 -18.65 1.33
N GLY A 51 2.69 -19.18 2.56
CA GLY A 51 1.85 -20.33 2.90
C GLY A 51 0.36 -20.02 3.14
N TYR A 52 -0.03 -18.75 3.28
CA TYR A 52 -1.39 -18.36 3.68
C TYR A 52 -2.01 -17.28 2.80
N SER A 53 -1.24 -16.71 1.87
CA SER A 53 -1.67 -15.62 0.99
C SER A 53 -1.76 -16.10 -0.45
N SER A 54 -2.98 -16.06 -1.01
CA SER A 54 -3.22 -16.56 -2.37
C SER A 54 -2.78 -15.58 -3.44
N GLU A 55 -2.33 -16.12 -4.57
CA GLU A 55 -1.96 -15.31 -5.75
C GLU A 55 -3.12 -14.46 -6.26
N LYS A 56 -4.35 -14.96 -6.14
CA LYS A 56 -5.57 -14.21 -6.48
C LYS A 56 -5.71 -12.92 -5.65
N THR A 57 -5.31 -12.92 -4.38
CA THR A 57 -5.34 -11.70 -3.55
C THR A 57 -4.21 -10.74 -3.90
N ARG A 58 -3.00 -11.25 -4.10
CA ARG A 58 -1.83 -10.46 -4.52
C ARG A 58 -2.07 -9.76 -5.85
N SER A 59 -2.51 -10.51 -6.86
CA SER A 59 -2.84 -9.95 -8.18
C SER A 59 -3.95 -8.89 -8.12
N ARG A 60 -4.97 -9.08 -7.27
CA ARG A 60 -6.03 -8.07 -7.09
C ARG A 60 -5.49 -6.77 -6.51
N ALA A 61 -4.60 -6.84 -5.51
CA ALA A 61 -3.99 -5.67 -4.91
C ALA A 61 -3.14 -4.89 -5.92
N HIS A 62 -2.32 -5.61 -6.70
CA HIS A 62 -1.50 -5.00 -7.74
C HIS A 62 -2.34 -4.30 -8.81
N ARG A 63 -3.34 -4.98 -9.38
CA ARG A 63 -4.21 -4.38 -10.41
C ARG A 63 -4.98 -3.16 -9.90
N LEU A 64 -5.42 -3.18 -8.64
CA LEU A 64 -6.08 -2.02 -8.04
C LEU A 64 -5.11 -0.83 -7.96
N ALA A 65 -3.89 -1.07 -7.50
CA ALA A 65 -2.87 -0.03 -7.41
C ALA A 65 -2.52 0.55 -8.79
N ASP A 66 -2.36 -0.31 -9.81
CA ASP A 66 -2.12 0.11 -11.19
C ASP A 66 -3.27 0.96 -11.73
N THR A 67 -4.52 0.55 -11.48
CA THR A 67 -5.73 1.27 -11.93
C THR A 67 -5.77 2.69 -11.39
N VAL A 68 -5.27 2.93 -10.18
CA VAL A 68 -5.24 4.27 -9.57
C VAL A 68 -3.86 4.94 -9.69
N ALA A 69 -2.90 4.33 -10.39
CA ALA A 69 -1.52 4.75 -10.50
C ALA A 69 -0.78 4.93 -9.15
N ALA A 70 -1.17 4.20 -8.12
CA ALA A 70 -0.47 4.21 -6.83
C ALA A 70 0.92 3.55 -6.94
N ASN A 71 1.87 3.99 -6.12
CA ASN A 71 3.16 3.31 -6.00
C ASN A 71 2.96 2.02 -5.17
N HIS A 72 3.01 0.87 -5.84
CA HIS A 72 2.72 -0.43 -5.22
C HIS A 72 3.99 -1.21 -4.88
N THR A 73 4.02 -1.77 -3.66
CA THR A 73 5.02 -2.76 -3.26
C THR A 73 4.32 -4.07 -2.90
N GLY A 74 4.61 -5.13 -3.64
CA GLY A 74 4.28 -6.49 -3.24
C GLY A 74 5.46 -7.11 -2.50
N MET A 75 5.25 -7.60 -1.27
CA MET A 75 6.31 -8.27 -0.51
C MET A 75 5.82 -9.50 0.23
N ASN A 76 6.77 -10.40 0.46
CA ASN A 76 6.59 -11.57 1.31
C ASN A 76 7.14 -11.29 2.70
N ILE A 77 6.34 -11.56 3.73
CA ILE A 77 6.69 -11.34 5.13
C ILE A 77 7.01 -12.63 5.88
N ASP A 78 7.30 -13.71 5.16
CA ASP A 78 7.57 -15.05 5.72
C ASP A 78 8.64 -15.01 6.82
N HIS A 79 9.75 -14.30 6.60
CA HIS A 79 10.83 -14.22 7.59
C HIS A 79 10.39 -13.57 8.90
N ILE A 80 9.63 -12.47 8.82
CA ILE A 80 9.12 -11.75 9.99
C ILE A 80 8.08 -12.63 10.71
N PHE A 81 7.19 -13.25 9.95
CA PHE A 81 6.18 -14.17 10.47
C PHE A 81 6.81 -15.34 11.23
N GLN A 82 7.85 -15.98 10.67
CA GLN A 82 8.53 -17.09 11.35
C GLN A 82 9.31 -16.63 12.57
N ALA A 83 9.98 -15.47 12.52
CA ALA A 83 10.70 -14.93 13.68
C ALA A 83 9.75 -14.69 14.87
N GLU A 84 8.62 -14.02 14.63
CA GLU A 84 7.61 -13.73 15.66
C GLU A 84 6.99 -15.02 16.21
N ARG A 85 6.66 -15.97 15.33
CA ARG A 85 6.15 -17.28 15.72
C ARG A 85 7.14 -18.04 16.59
N ASN A 86 8.43 -18.03 16.24
CA ASN A 86 9.45 -18.75 16.99
C ASN A 86 9.67 -18.14 18.37
N LEU A 87 9.71 -16.81 18.48
CA LEU A 87 9.79 -16.12 19.77
C LEU A 87 8.56 -16.43 20.64
N SER A 88 7.37 -16.41 20.04
CA SER A 88 6.13 -16.77 20.74
C SER A 88 6.18 -18.20 21.28
N LEU A 89 6.61 -19.18 20.47
CA LEU A 89 6.76 -20.57 20.90
C LEU A 89 7.80 -20.76 22.01
N GLN A 90 8.86 -19.95 21.99
CA GLN A 90 9.97 -20.06 22.94
C GLN A 90 9.60 -19.51 24.33
N TYR A 91 8.84 -18.42 24.38
CA TYR A 91 8.59 -17.67 25.63
C TYR A 91 7.15 -17.72 26.13
N LEU A 92 6.18 -18.14 25.29
CA LEU A 92 4.76 -18.23 25.64
C LEU A 92 4.28 -19.68 25.54
N ALA A 93 3.67 -20.20 26.60
CA ALA A 93 2.94 -21.48 26.60
C ALA A 93 1.42 -21.23 26.49
N PRO A 94 0.58 -22.21 26.08
CA PRO A 94 0.80 -23.19 25.02
C PRO A 94 0.68 -22.54 23.64
N THR A 95 1.17 -23.22 22.62
CA THR A 95 1.12 -22.83 21.20
C THR A 95 -0.26 -22.29 20.82
N PRO A 96 -0.39 -21.06 20.30
CA PRO A 96 -1.62 -20.63 19.67
C PRO A 96 -1.86 -21.56 18.47
N HIS A 97 -2.79 -22.51 18.63
CA HIS A 97 -3.24 -23.33 17.53
C HIS A 97 -4.01 -22.43 16.56
N VAL A 98 -3.34 -21.97 15.51
CA VAL A 98 -4.04 -21.39 14.36
C VAL A 98 -4.89 -22.51 13.78
N ARG A 99 -6.19 -22.44 14.04
CA ARG A 99 -7.17 -23.43 13.59
C ARG A 99 -7.11 -23.48 12.05
N GLN A 100 -6.76 -24.64 11.47
CA GLN A 100 -6.50 -24.86 10.03
C GLN A 100 -7.77 -24.75 9.14
N TRP A 101 -8.52 -23.66 9.24
CA TRP A 101 -9.81 -23.47 8.56
C TRP A 101 -9.74 -23.28 7.03
N ILE A 102 -8.55 -23.30 6.42
CA ILE A 102 -8.36 -22.91 5.01
C ILE A 102 -7.60 -23.98 4.20
N SER A 103 -7.73 -25.26 4.56
CA SER A 103 -7.24 -26.38 3.74
C SER A 103 -8.35 -27.25 3.14
N SER A 104 -9.61 -26.81 3.22
CA SER A 104 -10.78 -27.56 2.75
C SER A 104 -11.67 -26.78 1.75
N GLN A 105 -11.10 -25.87 0.97
CA GLN A 105 -11.71 -25.33 -0.27
C GLN A 105 -10.64 -25.20 -1.35
#